data_AF-A0A934DWG8-F1
#
_entry.id   AF-A0A934DWG8-F1
#
_cell.length_a   1.000
_cell.length_b   1.000
_cell.length_c   1.000
_cell.angle_alpha   90.00
_cell.angle_beta   90.00
_cell.angle_gamma   90.00
#
_symmetry.space_group_name_H-M   'P 1'
#
loop_
_entity.id
_entity.type
_entity.pdbx_description
1 polymer ?
#
loop_
_entity_poly.entity_id
_entity_poly.type
_entity_poly.pdbx_seq_one_letter_code
_entity_poly.pdbx_strand_id
1 'polypeptide(L)'
;ESGLGSAPIVAAAAQTRNPVRQALVSCTGTFWDTVVVCAMTGVVVVASGAWSQGLQGAALTTAAFSGIPVVGPIVLTVGLLTFVFSTILGWSYYGEKAAEYLLGPRVVMPYRLLWVAAVMVGSVASLKAVWSFSDIANGLMAVPNLISLVLLSGVVVQQTREYLWSGQLDREAQPPESAPSAGVAP
;
A
#
# COMPACT_ATOMS: atom_id res chain seq x y z
N GLU A 1 1.42 4.33 3.15
CA GLU A 1 2.24 3.19 2.67
C GLU A 1 3.60 3.59 2.09
N SER A 2 3.88 4.89 1.92
CA SER A 2 5.17 5.36 1.40
C SER A 2 6.34 4.92 2.28
N GLY A 3 7.31 4.21 1.68
CA GLY A 3 8.50 3.72 2.38
C GLY A 3 8.38 2.32 3.00
N LEU A 4 7.17 1.74 3.03
CA LEU A 4 6.94 0.40 3.57
C LEU A 4 7.43 -0.72 2.64
N GLY A 5 7.55 -0.47 1.34
CA GLY A 5 7.97 -1.50 0.37
C GLY A 5 6.87 -2.49 -0.03
N SER A 6 5.65 -2.35 0.50
CA SER A 6 4.50 -3.20 0.16
C SER A 6 3.85 -2.84 -1.19
N ALA A 7 3.67 -1.55 -1.50
CA ALA A 7 3.04 -1.11 -2.75
C ALA A 7 3.74 -1.63 -4.04
N PRO A 8 5.08 -1.73 -4.11
CA PRO A 8 5.77 -2.37 -5.24
C PRO A 8 5.36 -3.83 -5.51
N ILE A 9 4.85 -4.57 -4.52
CA ILE A 9 4.42 -5.97 -4.70
C ILE A 9 3.28 -6.06 -5.72
N VAL A 10 2.32 -5.14 -5.68
CA VAL A 10 1.26 -5.05 -6.70
C VAL A 10 1.79 -4.47 -8.00
N ALA A 11 2.67 -3.47 -7.92
CA ALA A 11 3.25 -2.89 -9.11
C ALA A 11 3.99 -3.95 -9.96
N ALA A 12 4.63 -4.92 -9.32
CA ALA A 12 5.31 -6.04 -9.98
C ALA A 12 4.36 -7.02 -10.70
N ALA A 13 3.08 -7.08 -10.31
CA ALA A 13 2.08 -7.91 -10.97
C ALA A 13 1.45 -7.25 -12.21
N ALA A 14 1.71 -5.95 -12.43
CA ALA A 14 1.15 -5.23 -13.56
C ALA A 14 1.88 -5.56 -14.86
N GLN A 15 1.12 -5.70 -15.95
CA GLN A 15 1.68 -5.82 -17.28
C GLN A 15 2.18 -4.45 -17.75
N THR A 16 3.50 -4.22 -17.63
CA THR A 16 4.16 -2.98 -18.02
C THR A 16 5.33 -3.27 -18.94
N ARG A 17 5.64 -2.34 -19.83
CA ARG A 17 6.79 -2.41 -20.76
C ARG A 17 8.12 -2.22 -20.05
N ASN A 18 8.15 -1.38 -19.02
CA ASN A 18 9.34 -1.11 -18.22
C ASN A 18 8.97 -0.71 -16.78
N PRO A 19 9.91 -0.84 -15.82
CA PRO A 19 9.65 -0.54 -14.42
C PRO A 19 9.35 0.94 -14.15
N VAL A 20 9.96 1.87 -14.91
CA VAL A 20 9.81 3.32 -14.70
C VAL A 20 8.38 3.76 -14.98
N ARG A 21 7.78 3.28 -16.08
CA ARG A 21 6.39 3.58 -16.43
C ARG A 21 5.42 3.12 -15.34
N GLN A 22 5.61 1.91 -14.82
CA GLN A 22 4.76 1.40 -13.75
C GLN A 22 5.01 2.09 -12.41
N ALA A 23 6.25 2.48 -12.12
CA ALA A 23 6.57 3.29 -10.95
C ALA A 23 5.84 4.64 -10.99
N LEU A 24 5.81 5.33 -12.15
CA LEU A 24 5.07 6.59 -12.31
C LEU A 24 3.57 6.43 -12.04
N VAL A 25 2.97 5.34 -12.54
CA VAL A 25 1.55 5.02 -12.25
C VAL A 25 1.36 4.75 -10.76
N SER A 26 2.23 3.93 -10.15
CA SER A 26 2.15 3.60 -8.73
C SER A 26 2.32 4.83 -7.81
N CYS A 27 3.19 5.78 -8.17
CA CYS A 27 3.38 7.02 -7.42
C CYS A 27 2.12 7.91 -7.38
N THR A 28 1.21 7.80 -8.36
CA THR A 28 -0.07 8.52 -8.31
C THR A 28 -0.97 8.06 -7.16
N GLY A 29 -0.77 6.83 -6.66
CA GLY A 29 -1.54 6.30 -5.53
C GLY A 29 -1.37 7.14 -4.27
N THR A 30 -0.14 7.54 -3.92
CA THR A 30 0.12 8.41 -2.76
C THR A 30 -0.51 9.79 -2.91
N PHE A 31 -0.54 10.34 -4.13
CA PHE A 31 -1.18 11.63 -4.39
C PHE A 31 -2.68 11.56 -4.10
N TRP A 32 -3.38 10.57 -4.67
CA TRP A 32 -4.82 10.41 -4.45
C TRP A 32 -5.15 10.10 -2.98
N ASP A 33 -4.42 9.19 -2.35
CA ASP A 33 -4.65 8.80 -0.96
C ASP A 33 -4.40 9.95 0.02
N THR A 34 -3.22 10.58 -0.03
CA THR A 34 -2.81 11.56 0.98
C THR A 34 -3.24 12.98 0.63
N VAL A 35 -2.96 13.44 -0.59
CA VAL A 35 -3.16 14.85 -0.97
C VAL A 35 -4.62 15.15 -1.25
N VAL A 36 -5.38 14.18 -1.75
CA VAL A 36 -6.81 14.38 -2.05
C VAL A 36 -7.66 13.83 -0.90
N VAL A 37 -7.67 12.52 -0.68
CA VAL A 37 -8.63 11.88 0.23
C VAL A 37 -8.37 12.22 1.71
N CYS A 38 -7.14 12.02 2.20
CA CYS A 38 -6.80 12.34 3.59
C CYS A 38 -6.91 13.84 3.88
N ALA A 39 -6.46 14.70 2.96
CA ALA A 39 -6.55 16.14 3.12
C ALA A 39 -8.01 16.62 3.19
N MET A 40 -8.88 16.15 2.29
CA MET A 40 -10.31 16.48 2.34
C MET A 40 -10.95 16.05 3.65
N THR A 41 -10.64 14.83 4.13
CA THR A 41 -11.14 14.34 5.42
C THR A 41 -10.66 15.22 6.58
N GLY A 42 -9.39 15.61 6.57
CA GLY A 42 -8.82 16.52 7.57
C GLY A 42 -9.49 17.89 7.56
N VAL A 43 -9.76 18.46 6.38
CA VAL A 43 -10.48 19.73 6.25
C VAL A 43 -11.89 19.63 6.84
N VAL A 44 -12.63 18.55 6.56
CA VAL A 44 -13.98 18.33 7.14
C VAL A 44 -13.90 18.22 8.67
N VAL A 45 -12.94 17.46 9.20
CA VAL A 45 -12.74 17.31 10.65
C VAL A 45 -12.44 18.65 11.32
N VAL A 46 -11.53 19.46 10.76
CA VAL A 46 -11.18 20.78 11.32
C VAL A 46 -12.35 21.75 11.22
N ALA A 47 -13.03 21.82 10.06
CA ALA A 47 -14.16 22.71 9.83
C ALA A 47 -15.36 22.39 10.72
N SER A 48 -15.58 21.11 11.06
CA SER A 48 -16.68 20.68 11.94
C SER A 48 -16.50 21.07 13.42
N GLY A 49 -15.28 21.37 13.85
CA GLY A 49 -14.95 21.56 15.28
C GLY A 49 -15.00 20.28 16.13
N ALA A 50 -15.31 19.11 15.55
CA ALA A 50 -15.42 17.85 16.30
C ALA A 50 -14.10 17.40 16.95
N TRP A 51 -12.96 17.86 16.44
CA TRP A 51 -11.63 17.52 16.95
C TRP A 51 -11.39 17.97 18.40
N SER A 52 -12.12 18.98 18.90
CA SER A 52 -11.99 19.45 20.29
C SER A 52 -12.82 18.67 21.30
N GLN A 53 -13.60 17.67 20.85
CA GLN A 53 -14.54 16.91 21.70
C GLN A 53 -13.91 15.67 22.35
N GLY A 54 -12.62 15.42 22.15
CA GLY A 54 -11.92 14.24 22.69
C GLY A 54 -12.27 12.92 22.00
N LEU A 55 -13.03 12.96 20.90
CA LEU A 55 -13.36 11.80 20.07
C LEU A 55 -12.13 11.32 19.28
N GLN A 56 -12.05 10.02 19.01
CA GLN A 56 -10.95 9.41 18.26
C GLN A 56 -11.46 8.50 17.13
N GLY A 57 -10.62 8.32 16.10
CA GLY A 57 -10.85 7.38 15.01
C GLY A 57 -12.19 7.59 14.30
N ALA A 58 -12.92 6.51 14.06
CA ALA A 58 -14.19 6.52 13.33
C ALA A 58 -15.28 7.37 14.03
N ALA A 59 -15.25 7.47 15.37
CA ALA A 59 -16.22 8.29 16.10
C ALA A 59 -16.03 9.79 15.80
N LEU A 60 -14.77 10.23 15.68
CA LEU A 60 -14.44 11.61 15.33
C LEU A 60 -14.90 11.96 13.91
N THR A 61 -14.61 11.11 12.92
CA THR A 61 -15.03 11.35 11.54
C THR A 61 -16.56 11.30 11.40
N THR A 62 -17.22 10.41 12.14
CA THR A 62 -18.70 10.35 12.17
C THR A 62 -19.30 11.64 12.73
N ALA A 63 -18.75 12.15 13.84
CA ALA A 63 -19.19 13.42 14.42
C ALA A 63 -18.89 14.62 13.51
N ALA A 64 -17.80 14.59 12.74
CA ALA A 64 -17.49 15.65 11.80
C ALA A 64 -18.45 15.67 10.60
N PHE A 65 -18.76 14.49 10.04
CA PHE A 65 -19.61 14.37 8.86
C PHE A 65 -21.11 14.49 9.17
N SER A 66 -21.53 14.29 10.41
CA SER A 66 -22.94 14.52 10.82
C SER A 66 -23.34 15.99 10.74
N GLY A 67 -22.37 16.92 10.77
CA GLY A 67 -22.59 18.35 10.55
C GLY A 67 -22.98 18.73 9.12
N ILE A 68 -22.83 17.82 8.14
CA ILE A 68 -23.27 18.02 6.76
C ILE A 68 -24.60 17.27 6.57
N PRO A 69 -25.76 17.97 6.63
CA PRO A 69 -27.05 17.32 6.64
C PRO A 69 -27.28 16.48 5.37
N VAL A 70 -27.89 15.31 5.54
CA VAL A 70 -28.29 14.33 4.51
C VAL A 70 -27.14 13.64 3.76
N VAL A 71 -26.14 14.39 3.29
CA VAL A 71 -25.08 13.86 2.41
C VAL A 71 -23.91 13.27 3.19
N GLY A 72 -23.52 13.90 4.31
CA GLY A 72 -22.33 13.52 5.08
C GLY A 72 -22.33 12.07 5.56
N PRO A 73 -23.39 11.59 6.25
CA PRO A 73 -23.46 10.21 6.75
C PRO A 73 -23.44 9.14 5.64
N ILE A 74 -24.10 9.41 4.50
CA ILE A 74 -24.17 8.48 3.37
C ILE A 74 -22.78 8.36 2.73
N VAL A 75 -22.15 9.50 2.42
CA VAL A 75 -20.81 9.55 1.82
C VAL A 75 -19.80 8.88 2.74
N LEU A 76 -19.85 9.17 4.05
CA LEU A 76 -18.94 8.55 5.01
C LEU A 76 -19.13 7.04 5.07
N THR A 77 -20.36 6.55 5.14
CA THR A 77 -20.63 5.11 5.29
C THR A 77 -20.21 4.33 4.06
N VAL A 78 -20.62 4.78 2.86
CA VAL A 78 -20.28 4.11 1.60
C VAL A 78 -18.78 4.23 1.30
N GLY A 79 -18.21 5.42 1.53
CA GLY A 79 -16.78 5.66 1.34
C GLY A 79 -15.92 4.84 2.29
N LEU A 80 -16.27 4.79 3.58
CA LEU A 80 -15.55 4.00 4.57
C LEU A 80 -15.65 2.51 4.28
N LEU A 81 -16.84 2.01 3.92
CA LEU A 81 -17.04 0.60 3.58
C LEU A 81 -16.16 0.18 2.39
N THR A 82 -16.20 0.98 1.31
CA THR A 82 -15.42 0.69 0.10
C THR A 82 -13.91 0.81 0.35
N PHE A 83 -13.48 1.82 1.11
CA PHE A 83 -12.07 2.04 1.47
C PHE A 83 -11.52 0.93 2.39
N VAL A 84 -12.25 0.55 3.43
CA VAL A 84 -11.83 -0.53 4.33
C VAL A 84 -11.79 -1.86 3.58
N PHE A 85 -12.81 -2.14 2.77
CA PHE A 85 -12.85 -3.36 1.96
C PHE A 85 -11.67 -3.45 0.99
N SER A 86 -11.38 -2.38 0.24
CA SER A 86 -10.23 -2.37 -0.68
C SER A 86 -8.91 -2.54 0.04
N THR A 87 -8.76 -1.95 1.23
CA THR A 87 -7.55 -2.08 2.05
C THR A 87 -7.36 -3.51 2.54
N ILE A 88 -8.42 -4.16 3.04
CA ILE A 88 -8.36 -5.56 3.48
C ILE A 88 -7.92 -6.47 2.34
N LEU A 89 -8.45 -6.27 1.12
CA LEU A 89 -8.06 -7.06 -0.04
C LEU A 89 -6.61 -6.81 -0.47
N GLY A 90 -6.20 -5.54 -0.51
CA GLY A 90 -4.83 -5.17 -0.87
C GLY A 90 -3.80 -5.81 0.06
N TRP A 91 -4.00 -5.66 1.37
CA TRP A 91 -3.08 -6.22 2.35
C TRP A 91 -3.11 -7.76 2.41
N SER A 92 -4.25 -8.39 2.11
CA SER A 92 -4.33 -9.84 1.92
C SER A 92 -3.39 -10.30 0.80
N TYR A 93 -3.42 -9.60 -0.34
CA TYR A 93 -2.54 -9.91 -1.47
C TYR A 93 -1.06 -9.66 -1.15
N TYR A 94 -0.74 -8.54 -0.49
CA TYR A 94 0.65 -8.22 -0.13
C TYR A 94 1.27 -9.31 0.75
N GLY A 95 0.54 -9.69 1.81
CA GLY A 95 1.01 -10.71 2.73
C GLY A 95 0.97 -12.12 2.14
N GLU A 96 0.03 -12.43 1.23
CA GLU A 96 0.03 -13.69 0.48
C GLU A 96 1.30 -13.86 -0.33
N LYS A 97 1.70 -12.82 -1.09
CA LYS A 97 2.92 -12.88 -1.91
C LYS A 97 4.18 -12.96 -1.05
N ALA A 98 4.21 -12.27 0.09
CA ALA A 98 5.31 -12.40 1.05
C ALA A 98 5.40 -13.81 1.66
N ALA A 99 4.25 -14.40 2.02
CA ALA A 99 4.20 -15.77 2.54
C ALA A 99 4.60 -16.80 1.48
N GLU A 100 4.11 -16.65 0.25
CA GLU A 100 4.48 -17.49 -0.88
C GLU A 100 5.97 -17.41 -1.19
N TYR A 101 6.59 -16.23 -1.10
CA TYR A 101 8.03 -16.07 -1.26
C TYR A 101 8.82 -16.84 -0.18
N LEU A 102 8.36 -16.83 1.07
CA LEU A 102 9.08 -17.45 2.19
C LEU A 102 8.86 -18.98 2.30
N LEU A 103 7.64 -19.45 2.06
CA LEU A 103 7.21 -20.82 2.37
C LEU A 103 6.75 -21.60 1.12
N GLY A 104 6.77 -20.96 -0.05
CA GLY A 104 6.37 -21.54 -1.32
C GLY A 104 4.85 -21.48 -1.57
N PRO A 105 4.40 -21.92 -2.77
CA PRO A 105 3.02 -21.73 -3.25
C PRO A 105 1.96 -22.50 -2.46
N ARG A 106 2.36 -23.53 -1.70
CA ARG A 106 1.42 -24.35 -0.90
C ARG A 106 0.82 -23.57 0.28
N VAL A 107 1.43 -22.45 0.70
CA VAL A 107 0.96 -21.66 1.84
C VAL A 107 -0.18 -20.70 1.49
N VAL A 108 -0.45 -20.46 0.20
CA VAL A 108 -1.43 -19.45 -0.26
C VAL A 108 -2.82 -19.70 0.32
N MET A 109 -3.32 -20.93 0.23
CA MET A 109 -4.67 -21.24 0.72
C MET A 109 -4.78 -21.17 2.25
N PRO A 110 -3.86 -21.77 3.03
CA PRO A 110 -3.79 -21.55 4.48
C PRO A 110 -3.69 -20.06 4.87
N TYR A 111 -2.90 -19.27 4.15
CA TYR A 111 -2.73 -17.85 4.42
C TYR A 111 -4.05 -17.08 4.28
N ARG A 112 -4.80 -17.30 3.20
CA ARG A 112 -6.12 -16.65 3.00
C ARG A 112 -7.12 -16.98 4.10
N LEU A 113 -7.16 -18.25 4.55
CA LEU A 113 -8.04 -18.66 5.65
C LEU A 113 -7.64 -17.97 6.96
N LEU A 114 -6.35 -17.92 7.25
CA LEU A 114 -5.81 -17.23 8.42
C LEU A 114 -6.06 -15.71 8.35
N TRP A 115 -5.96 -15.10 7.17
CA TRP A 115 -6.26 -13.68 6.96
C TRP A 115 -7.70 -13.34 7.31
N VAL A 116 -8.67 -14.14 6.84
CA VAL A 116 -10.10 -13.94 7.17
C VAL A 116 -10.33 -14.05 8.67
N ALA A 117 -9.73 -15.04 9.34
CA ALA A 117 -9.79 -15.17 10.79
C ALA A 117 -9.15 -13.96 11.51
N ALA A 118 -8.02 -13.47 11.03
CA ALA A 118 -7.34 -12.30 11.57
C ALA A 118 -8.18 -11.02 11.44
N VAL A 119 -8.89 -10.82 10.31
CA VAL A 119 -9.83 -9.70 10.12
C VAL A 119 -10.96 -9.76 11.16
N MET A 120 -11.51 -10.95 11.40
CA MET A 120 -12.55 -11.13 12.43
C MET A 120 -12.01 -10.78 13.83
N VAL A 121 -10.82 -11.25 14.19
CA VAL A 121 -10.17 -10.90 15.47
C VAL A 121 -9.90 -9.40 15.56
N GLY A 122 -9.42 -8.79 14.47
CA GLY A 122 -9.15 -7.35 14.40
C GLY A 122 -10.39 -6.49 14.61
N SER A 123 -11.57 -6.96 14.17
CA SER A 123 -12.84 -6.24 14.34
C SER A 123 -13.32 -6.11 15.79
N VAL A 124 -12.85 -7.00 16.68
CA VAL A 124 -13.22 -7.02 18.11
C VAL A 124 -12.06 -6.59 19.03
N ALA A 125 -10.85 -6.44 18.49
CA ALA A 125 -9.68 -5.99 19.23
C ALA A 125 -9.75 -4.48 19.54
N SER A 126 -9.12 -4.05 20.63
CA SER A 126 -9.07 -2.62 20.98
C SER A 126 -8.24 -1.84 19.95
N LEU A 127 -8.70 -0.64 19.57
CA LEU A 127 -7.99 0.22 18.62
C LEU A 127 -6.52 0.43 19.02
N LYS A 128 -6.25 0.74 20.30
CA LYS A 128 -4.88 0.97 20.77
C LYS A 128 -3.96 -0.22 20.51
N ALA A 129 -4.43 -1.44 20.80
CA ALA A 129 -3.63 -2.65 20.56
C ALA A 129 -3.36 -2.86 19.07
N VAL A 130 -4.37 -2.66 18.20
CA VAL A 130 -4.23 -2.78 16.75
C VAL A 130 -3.21 -1.75 16.23
N TRP A 131 -3.34 -0.48 16.59
CA TRP A 131 -2.40 0.57 16.18
C TRP A 131 -0.97 0.28 16.65
N SER A 132 -0.78 -0.08 17.93
CA SER A 132 0.57 -0.38 18.45
C SER A 132 1.22 -1.58 17.76
N PHE A 133 0.46 -2.64 17.49
CA PHE A 133 0.96 -3.79 16.73
C PHE A 133 1.31 -3.40 15.28
N SER A 134 0.42 -2.67 14.61
CA SER A 134 0.62 -2.19 13.25
C SER A 134 1.85 -1.28 13.12
N ASP A 135 2.08 -0.38 14.07
CA ASP A 135 3.24 0.54 14.03
C ASP A 135 4.57 -0.23 14.14
N ILE A 136 4.64 -1.23 15.03
CA ILE A 136 5.82 -2.08 15.17
C ILE A 136 6.05 -2.89 13.89
N ALA A 137 5.00 -3.54 13.36
CA ALA A 137 5.09 -4.34 12.13
C ALA A 137 5.50 -3.48 10.92
N ASN A 138 4.90 -2.31 10.77
CA ASN A 138 5.22 -1.36 9.70
C ASN A 138 6.65 -0.84 9.83
N GLY A 139 7.11 -0.53 11.04
CA GLY A 139 8.50 -0.14 11.29
C GLY A 139 9.48 -1.24 10.89
N LEU A 140 9.22 -2.49 11.29
CA LEU A 140 10.05 -3.64 10.94
C LEU A 140 10.12 -3.88 9.43
N MET A 141 9.03 -3.63 8.71
CA MET A 141 8.96 -3.75 7.25
C MET A 141 9.66 -2.57 6.54
N ALA A 142 9.51 -1.35 7.05
CA ALA A 142 10.07 -0.14 6.46
C ALA A 142 11.61 -0.11 6.53
N VAL A 143 12.19 -0.50 7.66
CA VAL A 143 13.65 -0.45 7.89
C VAL A 143 14.45 -1.17 6.78
N PRO A 144 14.27 -2.47 6.51
CA PRO A 144 15.04 -3.17 5.48
C PRO A 144 14.75 -2.63 4.07
N ASN A 145 13.51 -2.22 3.80
CA ASN A 145 13.13 -1.64 2.52
C ASN A 145 13.85 -0.30 2.27
N LEU A 146 13.84 0.60 3.25
CA LEU A 146 14.50 1.90 3.15
C LEU A 146 16.02 1.77 2.99
N ILE A 147 16.66 0.86 3.73
CA ILE A 147 18.08 0.56 3.56
C ILE A 147 18.36 0.10 2.13
N SER A 148 17.54 -0.83 1.62
CA SER A 148 17.68 -1.35 0.25
C SER A 148 17.52 -0.26 -0.80
N LEU A 149 16.54 0.64 -0.63
CA LEU A 149 16.31 1.77 -1.53
C LEU A 149 17.50 2.75 -1.55
N VAL A 150 18.12 3.01 -0.40
CA VAL A 150 19.32 3.88 -0.33
C VAL A 150 20.49 3.22 -1.05
N LEU A 151 20.74 1.94 -0.79
CA LEU A 151 21.83 1.19 -1.45
C LEU A 151 21.63 1.06 -2.97
N LEU A 152 20.38 0.87 -3.41
CA LEU A 152 20.02 0.71 -4.82
C LEU A 152 19.66 2.04 -5.52
N SER A 153 19.82 3.17 -4.84
CA SER A 153 19.48 4.50 -5.38
C SER A 153 20.16 4.79 -6.72
N GLY A 154 21.42 4.32 -6.91
CA GLY A 154 22.13 4.42 -8.18
C GLY A 154 21.42 3.72 -9.35
N VAL A 155 20.87 2.52 -9.12
CA VAL A 155 20.11 1.76 -10.13
C VAL A 155 18.82 2.50 -10.49
N VAL A 156 18.11 3.03 -9.49
CA VAL A 156 16.88 3.80 -9.71
C VAL A 156 17.15 5.05 -10.55
N VAL A 157 18.22 5.79 -10.24
CA VAL A 157 18.62 6.98 -11.00
C VAL A 157 19.01 6.62 -12.44
N GLN A 158 19.79 5.55 -12.62
CA GLN A 158 20.19 5.07 -13.94
C GLN A 158 18.98 4.70 -14.81
N GLN A 159 18.08 3.87 -14.29
CA GLN A 159 16.87 3.43 -15.00
C GLN A 159 15.96 4.62 -15.33
N THR A 160 15.77 5.53 -14.37
CA THR A 160 14.92 6.69 -14.61
C THR A 160 15.55 7.59 -15.69
N ARG A 161 16.88 7.76 -15.71
CA ARG A 161 17.60 8.48 -16.78
C ARG A 161 17.44 7.82 -18.14
N GLU A 162 17.50 6.50 -18.18
CA GLU A 162 17.40 5.71 -19.39
C GLU A 162 16.00 5.76 -20.03
N TYR A 163 14.92 5.70 -19.25
CA TYR A 163 13.56 5.63 -19.80
C TYR A 163 12.82 6.98 -19.79
N LEU A 164 12.90 7.74 -18.69
CA LEU A 164 12.13 8.98 -18.54
C LEU A 164 12.84 10.18 -19.18
N TRP A 165 14.09 10.44 -18.80
CA TRP A 165 14.82 11.64 -19.28
C TRP A 165 15.32 11.53 -20.72
N SER A 166 15.45 10.33 -21.27
CA SER A 166 15.75 10.10 -22.69
C SER A 166 14.53 10.25 -23.61
N GLY A 167 13.33 10.39 -23.04
CA GLY A 167 12.06 10.37 -23.78
C GLY A 167 11.62 8.98 -24.27
N GLN A 168 12.24 7.89 -23.79
CA GLN A 168 11.96 6.51 -24.22
C GLN A 168 11.03 5.75 -23.27
N LEU A 169 9.99 6.40 -22.74
CA LEU A 169 9.05 5.82 -21.78
C LEU A 169 8.30 4.58 -22.28
N ASP A 170 8.13 4.45 -23.59
CA ASP A 170 7.44 3.33 -24.22
C ASP A 170 8.36 2.17 -24.62
N ARG A 171 9.68 2.33 -24.43
CA ARG A 171 10.64 1.28 -24.73
C ARG A 171 10.45 0.10 -23.79
N GLU A 172 10.51 -1.09 -24.36
CA GLU A 172 10.42 -2.34 -23.62
C GLU A 172 11.75 -2.61 -22.92
N ALA A 173 11.68 -2.98 -21.63
CA ALA A 173 12.87 -3.30 -20.86
C ALA A 173 13.50 -4.57 -21.44
N GLN A 174 14.81 -4.52 -21.71
CA GLN A 174 15.54 -5.71 -22.14
C GLN A 174 15.49 -6.74 -20.99
N PRO A 175 15.24 -8.02 -21.28
CA PRO A 175 15.33 -9.06 -20.27
C PRO A 175 16.74 -9.04 -19.66
N PRO A 176 16.89 -9.33 -18.36
CA PRO A 176 18.20 -9.38 -17.74
C PRO A 176 19.09 -10.32 -18.56
N GLU A 177 20.25 -9.82 -18.99
CA GLU A 177 21.24 -10.60 -19.71
C GLU A 177 21.49 -11.87 -18.88
N SER A 178 21.20 -13.03 -19.48
CA SER A 178 21.30 -14.32 -18.82
C SER A 178 22.63 -14.41 -18.09
N ALA A 179 22.60 -14.65 -16.78
CA ALA A 179 23.78 -15.10 -16.04
C ALA A 179 24.46 -16.20 -16.89
N PRO A 180 25.80 -16.17 -17.04
CA PRO A 180 26.49 -17.06 -17.95
C PRO A 180 26.05 -18.48 -17.64
N SER A 181 25.52 -19.15 -18.66
CA SER A 181 25.05 -20.54 -18.59
C SER A 181 26.11 -21.35 -17.85
N ALA A 182 25.82 -21.75 -16.61
CA ALA A 182 26.58 -22.80 -15.96
C ALA A 182 26.45 -24.01 -16.88
N GLY A 183 27.57 -24.33 -17.55
CA GLY A 183 27.62 -25.37 -18.55
C GLY A 183 27.07 -26.66 -17.96
N VAL A 184 25.92 -27.08 -18.45
CA VAL A 184 25.51 -28.48 -18.36
C VAL A 184 26.40 -29.20 -19.37
N ALA A 185 27.53 -29.69 -18.87
CA ALA A 185 28.35 -30.69 -19.54
C ALA A 185 27.53 -32.00 -19.65
N PRO A 186 27.77 -32.80 -20.71
CA PRO A 186 26.82 -33.74 -21.30
C PRO A 186 26.39 -34.91 -20.42
#